data_AF-A0A4P6UNZ0-F1
#
_entry.id   AF-A0A4P6UNZ0-F1
#
_cell.length_a   1.000
_cell.length_b   1.000
_cell.length_c   1.000
_cell.angle_alpha   90.00
_cell.angle_beta   90.00
_cell.angle_gamma   90.00
#
_symmetry.space_group_name_H-M   'P 1'
#
loop_
_entity.id
_entity.type
_entity.pdbx_description
1 polymer ?
#
loop_
_entity_poly.entity_id
_entity_poly.type
_entity_poly.pdbx_seq_one_letter_code
_entity_poly.pdbx_strand_id
1 'polypeptide(L)'
;MNVIHRLLQQESLNFVLTNRLPRVALTRFMGRFAKIRNPLVRVPSIAAFKFFARPDLGEAKQQKFDSLRDCFVRELKPGARTFDASPHLVCSPSDGIIGGHGRIQGDELLQIKGMPYSLTELLGNDAAAAQLAQQHQGGSYVTLRLRAGMYHRFHAPTDCRVQRVTHIQGDAWNVNPIALKRVKSLYCRNDRAVIETTFHDAQGQARSLTLVPVGAILVASVRLHFLDLNLHHGYAGPQVLPCDAALQRGQEMGWFEHGSTIVVLAPPGLELVAGLTTGSEVRAGQGLLRLG
;
A
#
# COMPACT_ATOMS: atom_id res chain seq x y z
N MET A 1 0.85 -17.64 -29.58
CA MET A 1 0.50 -17.53 -28.14
C MET A 1 1.31 -18.56 -27.36
N ASN A 2 2.43 -18.13 -26.74
CA ASN A 2 3.50 -19.01 -26.26
C ASN A 2 3.08 -19.92 -25.09
N VAL A 3 3.55 -21.17 -25.12
CA VAL A 3 3.39 -22.20 -24.07
C VAL A 3 3.83 -21.69 -22.69
N ILE A 4 4.82 -20.80 -22.64
CA ILE A 4 5.27 -20.10 -21.41
C ILE A 4 4.15 -19.27 -20.78
N HIS A 5 3.31 -18.61 -21.58
CA HIS A 5 2.17 -17.83 -21.09
C HIS A 5 1.08 -18.73 -20.48
N ARG A 6 0.94 -19.96 -21.02
CA ARG A 6 -0.02 -20.96 -20.53
C ARG A 6 0.46 -21.63 -19.23
N LEU A 7 1.77 -21.84 -19.09
CA LEU A 7 2.41 -22.30 -17.84
C LEU A 7 2.38 -21.24 -16.74
N LEU A 8 2.67 -19.97 -17.06
CA LEU A 8 2.54 -18.85 -16.11
C LEU A 8 1.07 -18.59 -15.69
N GLN A 9 0.10 -19.05 -16.49
CA GLN A 9 -1.33 -19.04 -16.18
C GLN A 9 -1.82 -20.30 -15.45
N GLN A 10 -0.95 -21.22 -15.03
CA GLN A 10 -1.36 -22.28 -14.09
C GLN A 10 -1.46 -21.70 -12.67
N GLU A 11 -2.58 -21.03 -12.43
CA GLU A 11 -2.90 -20.24 -11.24
C GLU A 11 -2.84 -21.03 -9.91
N SER A 12 -3.11 -22.33 -9.95
CA SER A 12 -2.98 -23.24 -8.80
C SER A 12 -1.53 -23.58 -8.46
N LEU A 13 -0.70 -23.82 -9.48
CA LEU A 13 0.73 -24.12 -9.33
C LEU A 13 1.50 -22.90 -8.78
N ASN A 14 1.23 -21.70 -9.29
CA ASN A 14 1.81 -20.47 -8.76
C ASN A 14 1.51 -20.25 -7.28
N PHE A 15 0.29 -20.58 -6.83
CA PHE A 15 -0.08 -20.51 -5.42
C PHE A 15 0.66 -21.55 -4.57
N VAL A 16 0.76 -22.81 -5.02
CA VAL A 16 1.49 -23.86 -4.29
C VAL A 16 3.00 -23.58 -4.23
N LEU A 17 3.60 -23.16 -5.35
CA LEU A 17 5.01 -22.77 -5.43
C LEU A 17 5.32 -21.60 -4.48
N THR A 18 4.54 -20.53 -4.52
CA THR A 18 4.77 -19.37 -3.63
C THR A 18 4.54 -19.68 -2.15
N ASN A 19 3.68 -20.65 -1.83
CA ASN A 19 3.38 -21.02 -0.45
C ASN A 19 4.41 -21.98 0.19
N ARG A 20 5.17 -22.73 -0.62
CA ARG A 20 6.24 -23.63 -0.16
C ARG A 20 7.64 -23.00 -0.16
N LEU A 21 7.80 -21.81 -0.73
CA LEU A 21 9.07 -21.10 -0.70
C LEU A 21 9.31 -20.51 0.70
N PRO A 22 10.56 -20.45 1.18
CA PRO A 22 10.91 -19.72 2.39
C PRO A 22 10.74 -18.22 2.13
N ARG A 23 9.50 -17.71 2.27
CA ARG A 23 9.06 -16.37 1.85
C ARG A 23 9.96 -15.26 2.40
N VAL A 24 10.36 -15.38 3.66
CA VAL A 24 11.29 -14.45 4.33
C VAL A 24 12.68 -14.46 3.70
N ALA A 25 13.26 -15.65 3.46
CA ALA A 25 14.58 -15.76 2.84
C ALA A 25 14.57 -15.20 1.41
N LEU A 26 13.52 -15.51 0.64
CA LEU A 26 13.34 -14.98 -0.71
C LEU A 26 13.17 -13.46 -0.72
N THR A 27 12.45 -12.92 0.26
CA THR A 27 12.26 -11.47 0.44
C THR A 27 13.58 -10.77 0.73
N ARG A 28 14.40 -11.32 1.64
CA ARG A 28 15.74 -10.80 1.95
C ARG A 28 16.69 -10.88 0.75
N PHE A 29 16.65 -12.00 0.02
CA PHE A 29 17.44 -12.17 -1.19
C PHE A 29 17.06 -11.13 -2.25
N MET A 30 15.76 -10.99 -2.54
CA MET A 30 15.28 -10.05 -3.55
C MET A 30 15.62 -8.60 -3.20
N GLY A 31 15.50 -8.23 -1.91
CA GLY A 31 15.90 -6.90 -1.44
C GLY A 31 17.39 -6.59 -1.62
N ARG A 32 18.27 -7.61 -1.56
CA ARG A 32 19.70 -7.47 -1.90
C ARG A 32 19.93 -7.45 -3.40
N PHE A 33 19.32 -8.38 -4.12
CA PHE A 33 19.43 -8.52 -5.57
C PHE A 33 18.99 -7.25 -6.30
N ALA A 34 17.85 -6.68 -5.93
CA ALA A 34 17.27 -5.52 -6.58
C ALA A 34 18.16 -4.27 -6.47
N LYS A 35 19.09 -4.22 -5.51
CA LYS A 35 20.04 -3.11 -5.28
C LYS A 35 21.35 -3.25 -6.06
N ILE A 36 21.57 -4.37 -6.74
CA ILE A 36 22.82 -4.61 -7.48
C ILE A 36 22.95 -3.62 -8.64
N ARG A 37 24.05 -2.87 -8.67
CA ARG A 37 24.36 -1.87 -9.70
C ARG A 37 25.19 -2.39 -10.87
N ASN A 38 25.76 -3.59 -10.73
CA ASN A 38 26.57 -4.21 -11.79
C ASN A 38 25.73 -4.34 -13.08
N PRO A 39 26.18 -3.78 -14.22
CA PRO A 39 25.44 -3.81 -15.48
C PRO A 39 25.01 -5.22 -15.93
N LEU A 40 25.82 -6.25 -15.65
CA LEU A 40 25.53 -7.64 -16.00
C LEU A 40 24.31 -8.20 -15.27
N VAL A 41 23.94 -7.64 -14.11
CA VAL A 41 22.75 -8.01 -13.36
C VAL A 41 21.62 -7.00 -13.56
N ARG A 42 21.96 -5.71 -13.51
CA ARG A 42 21.02 -4.58 -13.63
C ARG A 42 20.29 -4.57 -14.97
N VAL A 43 21.00 -4.69 -16.09
CA VAL A 43 20.39 -4.61 -17.43
C VAL A 43 19.39 -5.74 -17.66
N PRO A 44 19.72 -7.03 -17.48
CA PRO A 44 18.76 -8.10 -17.67
C PRO A 44 17.61 -8.08 -16.65
N SER A 45 17.87 -7.69 -15.39
CA SER A 45 16.81 -7.61 -14.37
C SER A 45 15.79 -6.52 -14.68
N ILE A 46 16.23 -5.32 -15.10
CA ILE A 46 15.34 -4.25 -15.56
C ILE A 46 14.60 -4.67 -16.84
N ALA A 47 15.27 -5.34 -17.79
CA ALA A 47 14.63 -5.83 -19.00
C ALA A 47 13.52 -6.85 -18.69
N ALA A 48 13.79 -7.80 -17.80
CA ALA A 48 12.79 -8.76 -17.33
C ALA A 48 11.62 -8.05 -16.63
N PHE A 49 11.91 -7.08 -15.76
CA PHE A 49 10.86 -6.27 -15.13
C PHE A 49 9.99 -5.53 -16.15
N LYS A 50 10.60 -4.89 -17.15
CA LYS A 50 9.87 -4.24 -18.25
C LYS A 50 8.99 -5.21 -19.01
N PHE A 51 9.49 -6.42 -19.28
CA PHE A 51 8.76 -7.44 -20.02
C PHE A 51 7.55 -7.99 -19.26
N PHE A 52 7.73 -8.35 -17.98
CA PHE A 52 6.69 -9.00 -17.18
C PHE A 52 5.74 -8.02 -16.50
N ALA A 53 6.25 -6.92 -15.95
CA ALA A 53 5.45 -5.97 -15.19
C ALA A 53 4.92 -4.80 -16.02
N ARG A 54 5.48 -4.58 -17.22
CA ARG A 54 5.10 -3.50 -18.16
C ARG A 54 4.87 -2.14 -17.46
N PRO A 55 5.87 -1.65 -16.69
CA PRO A 55 5.76 -0.36 -16.03
C PRO A 55 5.66 0.76 -17.07
N ASP A 56 4.81 1.75 -16.81
CA ASP A 56 4.89 3.02 -17.53
C ASP A 56 6.08 3.82 -16.97
N LEU A 57 7.09 3.99 -17.81
CA LEU A 57 8.30 4.76 -17.52
C LEU A 57 8.31 6.13 -18.21
N GLY A 58 7.32 6.43 -19.06
CA GLY A 58 7.22 7.72 -19.75
C GLY A 58 6.99 8.88 -18.78
N GLU A 59 6.29 8.61 -17.68
CA GLU A 59 6.03 9.56 -16.58
C GLU A 59 7.17 9.61 -15.55
N ALA A 60 8.19 8.74 -15.64
CA ALA A 60 9.27 8.70 -14.66
C ALA A 60 10.22 9.91 -14.82
N LYS A 61 10.65 10.48 -13.69
CA LYS A 61 11.58 11.62 -13.65
C LYS A 61 12.92 11.26 -14.28
N GLN A 62 13.37 10.04 -14.09
CA GLN A 62 14.61 9.49 -14.66
C GLN A 62 14.27 8.38 -15.66
N GLN A 63 15.05 8.31 -16.75
CA GLN A 63 14.91 7.27 -17.79
C GLN A 63 16.00 6.20 -17.72
N LYS A 64 17.06 6.47 -16.95
CA LYS A 64 18.16 5.56 -16.65
C LYS A 64 18.12 5.25 -15.16
N PHE A 65 18.27 3.97 -14.82
CA PHE A 65 18.21 3.50 -13.44
C PHE A 65 19.48 2.72 -13.11
N ASP A 66 19.99 2.91 -11.90
CA ASP A 66 21.23 2.27 -11.45
C ASP A 66 20.99 0.87 -10.90
N SER A 67 19.76 0.49 -10.61
CA SER A 67 19.39 -0.84 -10.14
C SER A 67 17.92 -1.16 -10.47
N LEU A 68 17.51 -2.41 -10.30
CA LEU A 68 16.11 -2.81 -10.44
C LEU A 68 15.23 -2.07 -9.41
N ARG A 69 15.74 -1.91 -8.18
CA ARG A 69 15.08 -1.15 -7.12
C ARG A 69 14.82 0.28 -7.59
N ASP A 70 15.82 0.98 -8.11
CA ASP A 70 15.67 2.38 -8.53
C ASP A 70 14.61 2.55 -9.63
N CYS A 71 14.51 1.56 -10.54
CA CYS A 71 13.45 1.49 -11.54
C CYS A 71 12.07 1.25 -10.91
N PHE A 72 11.99 0.39 -9.90
CA PHE A 72 10.76 0.04 -9.21
C PHE A 72 10.22 1.22 -8.38
N VAL A 73 11.06 1.84 -7.55
CA VAL A 73 10.72 2.97 -6.67
C VAL A 73 10.90 4.33 -7.37
N ARG A 74 10.82 4.35 -8.70
CA ARG A 74 11.03 5.55 -9.53
C ARG A 74 10.19 6.73 -9.05
N GLU A 75 10.78 7.91 -9.04
CA GLU A 75 10.05 9.17 -8.92
C GLU A 75 9.30 9.46 -10.22
N LEU A 76 8.14 10.10 -10.12
CA LEU A 76 7.44 10.65 -11.28
C LEU A 76 7.90 12.09 -11.56
N LYS A 77 7.69 12.55 -12.79
CA LYS A 77 7.90 13.95 -13.17
C LYS A 77 7.00 14.86 -12.32
N PRO A 78 7.46 16.08 -11.97
CA PRO A 78 6.61 17.09 -11.35
C PRO A 78 5.31 17.28 -12.15
N GLY A 79 4.16 17.32 -11.48
CA GLY A 79 2.85 17.46 -12.11
C GLY A 79 2.26 16.18 -12.73
N ALA A 80 3.00 15.05 -12.76
CA ALA A 80 2.46 13.79 -13.27
C ALA A 80 1.26 13.28 -12.46
N ARG A 81 1.18 13.65 -11.17
CA ARG A 81 0.02 13.43 -10.31
C ARG A 81 -0.40 14.79 -9.76
N THR A 82 -1.65 15.16 -10.02
CA THR A 82 -2.27 16.36 -9.48
C THR A 82 -3.22 15.92 -8.38
N PHE A 83 -3.06 16.48 -7.19
CA PHE A 83 -3.97 16.25 -6.07
C PHE A 83 -5.08 17.27 -6.15
N ASP A 84 -6.33 16.81 -6.16
CA ASP A 84 -7.50 17.69 -6.10
C ASP A 84 -7.38 18.59 -4.86
N ALA A 85 -7.52 19.90 -5.02
CA ALA A 85 -7.35 20.87 -3.95
C ALA A 85 -8.63 21.09 -3.12
N SER A 86 -9.74 20.44 -3.47
CA SER A 86 -11.01 20.59 -2.75
C SER A 86 -10.85 20.24 -1.26
N PRO A 87 -11.18 21.15 -0.33
CA PRO A 87 -11.05 20.90 1.10
C PRO A 87 -12.00 19.79 1.59
N HIS A 88 -13.00 19.43 0.79
CA HIS A 88 -13.95 18.37 1.09
C HIS A 88 -13.48 16.99 0.66
N LEU A 89 -12.36 16.87 -0.06
CA LEU A 89 -11.88 15.60 -0.61
C LEU A 89 -10.66 15.05 0.13
N VAL A 90 -10.67 13.74 0.33
CA VAL A 90 -9.50 12.93 0.66
C VAL A 90 -9.10 12.16 -0.60
N CYS A 91 -7.91 12.44 -1.10
CA CYS A 91 -7.40 11.88 -2.34
C CYS A 91 -6.81 10.48 -2.15
N SER A 92 -6.62 9.75 -3.24
CA SER A 92 -5.88 8.51 -3.22
C SER A 92 -4.42 8.79 -2.86
N PRO A 93 -3.86 8.14 -1.82
CA PRO A 93 -2.45 8.30 -1.47
C PRO A 93 -1.51 7.73 -2.54
N SER A 94 -1.99 6.82 -3.39
CA SER A 94 -1.14 6.10 -4.35
C SER A 94 -1.88 5.79 -5.64
N ASP A 95 -1.13 5.45 -6.68
CA ASP A 95 -1.70 4.72 -7.81
C ASP A 95 -2.06 3.31 -7.35
N GLY A 96 -3.19 2.78 -7.79
CA GLY A 96 -3.58 1.44 -7.39
C GLY A 96 -4.81 0.94 -8.13
N ILE A 97 -5.14 -0.32 -7.86
CA ILE A 97 -6.41 -0.92 -8.22
C ILE A 97 -7.25 -1.00 -6.95
N ILE A 98 -8.51 -0.58 -7.02
CA ILE A 98 -9.43 -0.71 -5.89
C ILE A 98 -9.72 -2.19 -5.66
N GLY A 99 -9.17 -2.76 -4.58
CA GLY A 99 -9.35 -4.17 -4.22
C GLY A 99 -10.66 -4.44 -3.49
N GLY A 100 -11.10 -3.48 -2.69
CA GLY A 100 -12.34 -3.49 -1.93
C GLY A 100 -12.58 -2.09 -1.34
N HIS A 101 -13.84 -1.73 -1.14
CA HIS A 101 -14.23 -0.47 -0.52
C HIS A 101 -15.63 -0.61 0.06
N GLY A 102 -15.98 0.22 1.03
CA GLY A 102 -17.31 0.22 1.61
C GLY A 102 -17.37 0.95 2.94
N ARG A 103 -18.53 0.82 3.58
CA ARG A 103 -18.72 1.24 4.96
C ARG A 103 -18.21 0.16 5.91
N ILE A 104 -17.57 0.57 6.99
CA ILE A 104 -17.14 -0.31 8.09
C ILE A 104 -18.39 -0.62 8.93
N GLN A 105 -18.80 -1.88 8.97
CA GLN A 105 -19.94 -2.36 9.75
C GLN A 105 -19.44 -3.17 10.93
N GLY A 106 -19.66 -2.68 12.15
CA GLY A 106 -19.06 -3.28 13.35
C GLY A 106 -17.53 -3.25 13.25
N ASP A 107 -16.93 -4.43 13.24
CA ASP A 107 -15.48 -4.62 13.13
C ASP A 107 -15.08 -5.21 11.76
N GLU A 108 -15.96 -5.22 10.76
CA GLU A 108 -15.73 -5.93 9.49
C GLU A 108 -15.35 -5.01 8.31
N LEU A 109 -14.32 -5.43 7.58
CA LEU A 109 -13.89 -4.92 6.28
C LEU A 109 -13.90 -6.05 5.24
N LEU A 110 -13.89 -5.72 3.95
CA LEU A 110 -13.79 -6.71 2.88
C LEU A 110 -12.42 -6.67 2.22
N GLN A 111 -11.73 -7.81 2.21
CA GLN A 111 -10.46 -7.98 1.50
C GLN A 111 -10.69 -7.97 -0.01
N ILE A 112 -11.68 -8.75 -0.40
CA ILE A 112 -12.33 -8.81 -1.70
C ILE A 112 -13.79 -9.18 -1.44
N LYS A 113 -14.64 -9.09 -2.47
CA LYS A 113 -16.05 -9.51 -2.36
C LYS A 113 -16.17 -10.91 -1.73
N GLY A 114 -16.88 -10.99 -0.60
CA GLY A 114 -17.16 -12.24 0.13
C GLY A 114 -16.05 -12.72 1.08
N MET A 115 -14.99 -11.94 1.31
CA MET A 115 -13.89 -12.31 2.21
C MET A 115 -13.72 -11.24 3.30
N PRO A 116 -14.53 -11.28 4.38
CA PRO A 116 -14.43 -10.32 5.47
C PRO A 116 -13.16 -10.55 6.31
N TYR A 117 -12.68 -9.49 6.97
CA TYR A 117 -11.63 -9.53 7.98
C TYR A 117 -11.85 -8.43 9.02
N SER A 118 -11.23 -8.59 10.20
CA SER A 118 -11.42 -7.68 11.34
C SER A 118 -10.60 -6.39 11.21
N LEU A 119 -11.21 -5.25 11.52
CA LEU A 119 -10.56 -3.94 11.65
C LEU A 119 -9.55 -3.97 12.80
N THR A 120 -9.97 -4.46 13.97
CA THR A 120 -9.12 -4.55 15.15
C THR A 120 -7.91 -5.46 14.89
N GLU A 121 -8.10 -6.56 14.16
CA GLU A 121 -7.02 -7.45 13.72
C GLU A 121 -6.07 -6.74 12.75
N LEU A 122 -6.59 -5.96 11.81
CA LEU A 122 -5.77 -5.13 10.92
C LEU A 122 -4.94 -4.11 11.72
N LEU A 123 -5.45 -3.57 12.82
CA LEU A 123 -4.80 -2.51 13.59
C LEU A 123 -3.85 -3.00 14.70
N GLY A 124 -3.86 -4.29 15.06
CA GLY A 124 -2.84 -4.89 15.93
C GLY A 124 -3.34 -5.63 17.18
N ASN A 125 -4.66 -5.72 17.41
CA ASN A 125 -5.27 -6.47 18.53
C ASN A 125 -4.87 -6.03 19.96
N ASP A 126 -4.35 -4.83 20.16
CA ASP A 126 -4.14 -4.26 21.50
C ASP A 126 -5.21 -3.20 21.86
N ALA A 127 -5.15 -2.69 23.10
CA ALA A 127 -6.13 -1.69 23.57
C ALA A 127 -6.10 -0.39 22.75
N ALA A 128 -4.93 0.02 22.26
CA ALA A 128 -4.79 1.21 21.44
C ALA A 128 -5.36 0.97 20.02
N ALA A 129 -5.18 -0.23 19.47
CA ALA A 129 -5.79 -0.68 18.23
C ALA A 129 -7.31 -0.73 18.34
N ALA A 130 -7.86 -1.21 19.46
CA ALA A 130 -9.30 -1.22 19.71
C ALA A 130 -9.88 0.21 19.79
N GLN A 131 -9.19 1.13 20.47
CA GLN A 131 -9.59 2.53 20.51
C GLN A 131 -9.55 3.18 19.11
N LEU A 132 -8.50 2.90 18.33
CA LEU A 132 -8.40 3.38 16.95
C LEU A 132 -9.50 2.77 16.06
N ALA A 133 -9.80 1.48 16.20
CA ALA A 133 -10.89 0.82 15.50
C ALA A 133 -12.23 1.51 15.80
N GLN A 134 -12.49 1.84 17.06
CA GLN A 134 -13.69 2.57 17.48
C GLN A 134 -13.83 3.94 16.80
N GLN A 135 -12.72 4.66 16.57
CA GLN A 135 -12.76 5.95 15.84
C GLN A 135 -13.23 5.80 14.38
N HIS A 136 -13.02 4.63 13.79
CA HIS A 136 -13.38 4.32 12.40
C HIS A 136 -14.68 3.51 12.28
N GLN A 137 -15.29 3.07 13.39
CA GLN A 137 -16.55 2.33 13.35
C GLN A 137 -17.66 3.15 12.69
N GLY A 138 -18.36 2.54 11.72
CA GLY A 138 -19.39 3.22 10.93
C GLY A 138 -18.86 4.19 9.87
N GLY A 139 -17.52 4.32 9.75
CA GLY A 139 -16.83 5.09 8.73
C GLY A 139 -16.66 4.33 7.41
N SER A 140 -15.71 4.76 6.58
CA SER A 140 -15.49 4.22 5.24
C SER A 140 -14.07 3.69 5.08
N TYR A 141 -13.89 2.68 4.24
CA TYR A 141 -12.56 2.18 3.86
C TYR A 141 -12.40 2.04 2.34
N VAL A 142 -11.16 2.15 1.89
CA VAL A 142 -10.73 1.85 0.52
C VAL A 142 -9.42 1.09 0.55
N THR A 143 -9.39 -0.08 -0.08
CA THR A 143 -8.19 -0.90 -0.24
C THR A 143 -7.60 -0.69 -1.61
N LEU A 144 -6.36 -0.19 -1.66
CA LEU A 144 -5.61 0.08 -2.89
C LEU A 144 -4.54 -0.98 -3.07
N ARG A 145 -4.62 -1.76 -4.14
CA ARG A 145 -3.62 -2.78 -4.47
C ARG A 145 -2.71 -2.30 -5.59
N LEU A 146 -1.40 -2.34 -5.36
CA LEU A 146 -0.39 -1.90 -6.31
C LEU A 146 0.19 -3.09 -7.06
N ARG A 147 0.07 -3.11 -8.39
CA ARG A 147 0.75 -4.12 -9.22
C ARG A 147 2.22 -3.76 -9.38
N ALA A 148 3.06 -4.76 -9.68
CA ALA A 148 4.51 -4.57 -9.80
C ALA A 148 4.92 -3.42 -10.75
N GLY A 149 4.22 -3.19 -11.86
CA GLY A 149 4.56 -2.11 -12.81
C GLY A 149 4.07 -0.71 -12.44
N MET A 150 3.20 -0.57 -11.43
CA MET A 150 2.62 0.71 -11.04
C MET A 150 3.65 1.59 -10.30
N TYR A 151 3.24 2.79 -9.93
CA TYR A 151 4.01 3.70 -9.09
C TYR A 151 3.86 3.29 -7.62
N HIS A 152 4.97 3.02 -6.92
CA HIS A 152 4.99 2.42 -5.56
C HIS A 152 5.32 3.40 -4.44
N ARG A 153 5.35 4.70 -4.75
CA ARG A 153 5.40 5.72 -3.71
C ARG A 153 4.00 6.18 -3.36
N PHE A 154 3.83 6.65 -2.14
CA PHE A 154 2.55 7.12 -1.65
C PHE A 154 2.70 8.45 -0.93
N HIS A 155 1.61 9.18 -0.90
CA HIS A 155 1.55 10.60 -0.60
C HIS A 155 0.43 10.88 0.39
N ALA A 156 0.50 12.03 1.05
CA ALA A 156 -0.54 12.47 1.97
C ALA A 156 -1.86 12.70 1.20
N PRO A 157 -2.95 12.00 1.56
CA PRO A 157 -4.27 12.15 0.92
C PRO A 157 -4.89 13.54 1.03
N THR A 158 -4.54 14.25 2.10
CA THR A 158 -4.99 15.59 2.46
C THR A 158 -3.90 16.23 3.33
N ASP A 159 -4.02 17.52 3.62
CA ASP A 159 -3.18 18.16 4.65
C ASP A 159 -3.45 17.45 5.97
N CYS A 160 -2.42 16.84 6.54
CA CYS A 160 -2.58 16.02 7.74
C CYS A 160 -1.35 16.10 8.65
N ARG A 161 -1.52 15.64 9.87
CA ARG A 161 -0.46 15.51 10.86
C ARG A 161 -0.34 14.05 11.24
N VAL A 162 0.82 13.44 10.98
CA VAL A 162 1.13 12.08 11.42
C VAL A 162 1.44 12.12 12.92
N GLN A 163 0.72 11.31 13.70
CA GLN A 163 0.81 11.28 15.16
C GLN A 163 1.54 10.04 15.68
N ARG A 164 1.35 8.92 14.98
CA ARG A 164 1.87 7.62 15.42
C ARG A 164 2.02 6.68 14.23
N VAL A 165 3.08 5.88 14.27
CA VAL A 165 3.24 4.72 13.40
C VAL A 165 3.37 3.48 14.26
N THR A 166 2.51 2.49 14.04
CA THR A 166 2.64 1.18 14.69
C THR A 166 3.05 0.15 13.65
N HIS A 167 4.28 -0.37 13.75
CA HIS A 167 4.77 -1.45 12.89
C HIS A 167 4.30 -2.79 13.43
N ILE A 168 3.48 -3.54 12.68
CA ILE A 168 3.02 -4.86 13.09
C ILE A 168 3.76 -5.88 12.26
N GLN A 169 4.62 -6.65 12.92
CA GLN A 169 5.36 -7.71 12.26
C GLN A 169 4.42 -8.84 11.87
N GLY A 170 4.63 -9.36 10.67
CA GLY A 170 3.87 -10.46 10.14
C GLY A 170 4.62 -11.20 9.04
N ASP A 171 3.88 -12.04 8.34
CA ASP A 171 4.34 -12.74 7.15
C ASP A 171 4.50 -11.79 5.96
N ALA A 172 4.96 -12.33 4.83
CA ALA A 172 4.96 -11.66 3.54
C ALA A 172 4.20 -12.53 2.53
N TRP A 173 2.87 -12.66 2.69
CA TRP A 173 2.01 -13.32 1.71
C TRP A 173 1.86 -12.47 0.44
N ASN A 174 1.66 -13.12 -0.71
CA ASN A 174 1.37 -12.41 -1.95
C ASN A 174 -0.04 -11.82 -1.90
N VAL A 175 -0.21 -10.54 -2.25
CA VAL A 175 -1.51 -9.85 -2.27
C VAL A 175 -2.23 -9.94 -3.64
N ASN A 176 -1.90 -10.94 -4.46
CA ASN A 176 -2.57 -11.13 -5.75
C ASN A 176 -4.01 -11.66 -5.60
N PRO A 177 -4.89 -11.48 -6.61
CA PRO A 177 -6.30 -11.88 -6.49
C PRO A 177 -6.53 -13.35 -6.11
N ILE A 178 -5.63 -14.25 -6.50
CA ILE A 178 -5.73 -15.69 -6.17
C ILE A 178 -5.48 -15.92 -4.68
N ALA A 179 -4.43 -15.31 -4.14
CA ALA A 179 -4.13 -15.41 -2.71
C ALA A 179 -5.22 -14.73 -1.88
N LEU A 180 -5.74 -13.58 -2.31
CA LEU A 180 -6.84 -12.89 -1.63
C LEU A 180 -8.13 -13.73 -1.58
N LYS A 181 -8.34 -14.65 -2.54
CA LYS A 181 -9.48 -15.59 -2.54
C LYS A 181 -9.28 -16.81 -1.64
N ARG A 182 -8.04 -17.14 -1.26
CA ARG A 182 -7.70 -18.40 -0.57
C ARG A 182 -7.23 -18.21 0.86
N VAL A 183 -6.56 -17.10 1.14
CA VAL A 183 -6.00 -16.79 2.46
C VAL A 183 -6.94 -15.84 3.16
N LYS A 184 -7.55 -16.32 4.25
CA LYS A 184 -8.40 -15.53 5.14
C LYS A 184 -7.56 -14.48 5.86
N SER A 185 -8.10 -13.26 6.02
CA SER A 185 -7.43 -12.13 6.70
C SER A 185 -5.98 -11.93 6.24
N LEU A 186 -5.71 -12.02 4.93
CA LEU A 186 -4.34 -11.95 4.40
C LEU A 186 -3.65 -10.66 4.82
N TYR A 187 -4.37 -9.54 4.79
CA TYR A 187 -3.82 -8.25 5.19
C TYR A 187 -3.40 -8.22 6.67
N CYS A 188 -4.17 -8.86 7.56
CA CYS A 188 -3.86 -8.96 8.98
C CYS A 188 -2.67 -9.89 9.28
N ARG A 189 -2.40 -10.85 8.38
CA ARG A 189 -1.26 -11.77 8.49
C ARG A 189 0.05 -11.16 8.04
N ASN A 190 0.00 -10.14 7.20
CA ASN A 190 1.19 -9.54 6.62
C ASN A 190 1.81 -8.49 7.53
N ASP A 191 3.14 -8.35 7.39
CA ASP A 191 3.90 -7.21 7.91
C ASP A 191 3.31 -5.91 7.35
N ARG A 192 3.02 -4.96 8.24
CA ARG A 192 2.32 -3.73 7.89
C ARG A 192 2.65 -2.60 8.86
N ALA A 193 2.47 -1.38 8.41
CA ALA A 193 2.56 -0.19 9.25
C ALA A 193 1.16 0.43 9.36
N VAL A 194 0.72 0.75 10.57
CA VAL A 194 -0.48 1.54 10.84
C VAL A 194 -0.03 2.98 11.04
N ILE A 195 -0.36 3.87 10.10
CA ILE A 195 -0.01 5.28 10.14
C ILE A 195 -1.26 6.06 10.54
N GLU A 196 -1.24 6.59 11.76
CA GLU A 196 -2.32 7.39 12.32
C GLU A 196 -2.08 8.86 12.01
N THR A 197 -3.08 9.48 11.38
CA THR A 197 -3.03 10.89 11.01
C THR A 197 -4.29 11.61 11.48
N THR A 198 -4.15 12.90 11.75
CA THR A 198 -5.27 13.81 11.93
C THR A 198 -5.28 14.86 10.83
N PHE A 199 -6.47 15.27 10.41
CA PHE A 199 -6.66 16.40 9.51
C PHE A 199 -7.83 17.25 9.98
N HIS A 200 -7.90 18.49 9.52
CA HIS A 200 -9.07 19.34 9.72
C HIS A 200 -9.95 19.27 8.48
N ASP A 201 -11.24 18.96 8.66
CA ASP A 201 -12.19 19.05 7.57
C ASP A 201 -12.52 20.51 7.20
N ALA A 202 -13.36 20.69 6.18
CA ALA A 202 -13.75 22.01 5.69
C ALA A 202 -14.49 22.86 6.75
N GLN A 203 -15.01 22.23 7.81
CA GLN A 203 -15.66 22.88 8.94
C GLN A 203 -14.69 23.12 10.11
N GLY A 204 -13.41 22.80 9.94
CA GLY A 204 -12.36 22.95 10.95
C GLY A 204 -12.35 21.84 12.01
N GLN A 205 -13.19 20.81 11.89
CA GLN A 205 -13.23 19.71 12.86
C GLN A 205 -12.04 18.78 12.66
N ALA A 206 -11.38 18.40 13.74
CA ALA A 206 -10.32 17.41 13.71
C ALA A 206 -10.91 16.01 13.43
N ARG A 207 -10.39 15.33 12.41
CA ARG A 207 -10.80 14.01 11.94
C ARG A 207 -9.60 13.07 11.93
N SER A 208 -9.83 11.80 12.24
CA SER A 208 -8.80 10.74 12.20
C SER A 208 -8.80 10.07 10.83
N LEU A 209 -7.67 10.02 10.14
CA LEU A 209 -7.48 9.26 8.91
C LEU A 209 -6.32 8.28 9.14
N THR A 210 -6.54 7.00 8.84
CA THR A 210 -5.50 5.98 9.03
C THR A 210 -5.12 5.36 7.69
N LEU A 211 -3.82 5.30 7.43
CA LEU A 211 -3.26 4.58 6.30
C LEU A 211 -2.57 3.32 6.81
N VAL A 212 -2.91 2.18 6.23
CA VAL A 212 -2.28 0.90 6.56
C VAL A 212 -1.53 0.36 5.33
N PRO A 213 -0.29 0.80 5.10
CA PRO A 213 0.64 0.12 4.22
C PRO A 213 0.87 -1.34 4.63
N VAL A 214 0.45 -2.28 3.79
CA VAL A 214 0.63 -3.73 3.97
C VAL A 214 1.66 -4.24 2.98
N GLY A 215 2.72 -4.84 3.50
CA GLY A 215 3.77 -5.48 2.71
C GLY A 215 3.27 -6.75 2.02
N ALA A 216 3.97 -7.19 0.98
CA ALA A 216 3.71 -8.47 0.32
C ALA A 216 4.99 -9.28 0.12
N ILE A 217 4.82 -10.52 -0.35
CA ILE A 217 5.96 -11.39 -0.72
C ILE A 217 6.90 -10.66 -1.68
N LEU A 218 8.18 -11.00 -1.57
CA LEU A 218 9.31 -10.50 -2.34
C LEU A 218 9.92 -9.21 -1.83
N VAL A 219 9.20 -8.21 -1.31
CA VAL A 219 9.77 -7.22 -0.37
C VAL A 219 8.68 -6.56 0.50
N ALA A 220 8.53 -7.07 1.73
CA ALA A 220 7.79 -6.43 2.81
C ALA A 220 8.67 -5.37 3.48
N SER A 221 8.82 -4.22 2.82
CA SER A 221 9.57 -3.08 3.34
C SER A 221 8.93 -1.77 2.89
N VAL A 222 8.71 -0.86 3.84
CA VAL A 222 8.16 0.47 3.62
C VAL A 222 9.13 1.52 4.17
N ARG A 223 9.54 2.46 3.32
CA ARG A 223 10.29 3.64 3.73
C ARG A 223 9.30 4.73 4.10
N LEU A 224 9.54 5.42 5.22
CA LEU A 224 8.77 6.58 5.67
C LEU A 224 9.71 7.78 5.79
N HIS A 225 9.49 8.81 4.98
CA HIS A 225 10.33 10.02 4.97
C HIS A 225 10.27 10.77 6.30
N PHE A 226 9.06 10.93 6.83
CA PHE A 226 8.81 11.71 8.04
C PHE A 226 9.36 11.07 9.33
N LEU A 227 9.86 9.83 9.27
CA LEU A 227 10.59 9.16 10.35
C LEU A 227 12.05 8.84 9.98
N ASP A 228 12.47 9.17 8.76
CA ASP A 228 13.72 8.71 8.13
C ASP A 228 13.97 7.18 8.28
N LEU A 229 12.88 6.41 8.35
CA LEU A 229 12.91 5.01 8.78
C LEU A 229 12.52 4.07 7.64
N ASN A 230 13.21 2.93 7.53
CA ASN A 230 12.79 1.83 6.69
C ASN A 230 12.27 0.69 7.57
N LEU A 231 10.96 0.50 7.60
CA LEU A 231 10.32 -0.62 8.27
C LEU A 231 10.38 -1.83 7.35
N HIS A 232 10.90 -2.94 7.85
CA HIS A 232 11.05 -4.17 7.08
C HIS A 232 10.85 -5.39 7.96
N HIS A 233 10.61 -6.54 7.34
CA HIS A 233 10.55 -7.81 8.06
C HIS A 233 11.86 -8.10 8.84
N GLY A 234 11.77 -8.16 10.16
CA GLY A 234 12.92 -8.29 11.08
C GLY A 234 13.48 -6.95 11.56
N TYR A 235 12.74 -5.85 11.44
CA TYR A 235 13.04 -4.60 12.12
C TYR A 235 13.07 -4.84 13.64
N ALA A 236 14.18 -4.52 14.29
CA ALA A 236 14.41 -4.79 15.71
C ALA A 236 14.16 -3.57 16.62
N GLY A 237 13.65 -2.47 16.05
CA GLY A 237 13.33 -1.27 16.82
C GLY A 237 11.94 -1.34 17.48
N PRO A 238 11.50 -0.22 18.09
CA PRO A 238 10.22 -0.19 18.77
C PRO A 238 9.05 -0.41 17.81
N GLN A 239 8.05 -1.16 18.28
CA GLN A 239 6.83 -1.42 17.52
C GLN A 239 6.01 -0.16 17.31
N VAL A 240 5.97 0.70 18.34
CA VAL A 240 5.22 1.96 18.34
C VAL A 240 6.21 3.11 18.24
N LEU A 241 6.03 3.93 17.20
CA LEU A 241 6.86 5.06 16.85
C LEU A 241 6.01 6.32 16.97
N PRO A 242 6.09 7.08 18.09
CA PRO A 242 5.44 8.37 18.17
C PRO A 242 6.04 9.29 17.10
N CYS A 243 5.19 10.06 16.45
CA CYS A 243 5.59 10.96 15.39
C CYS A 243 4.86 12.29 15.52
N ASP A 244 5.52 13.33 15.05
CA ASP A 244 4.92 14.62 14.88
C ASP A 244 5.39 15.19 13.54
N ALA A 245 4.63 14.91 12.49
CA ALA A 245 4.97 15.38 11.15
C ALA A 245 3.74 16.00 10.48
N ALA A 246 3.81 17.30 10.21
CA ALA A 246 2.84 17.97 9.35
C ALA A 246 3.19 17.70 7.88
N LEU A 247 2.22 17.17 7.13
CA LEU A 247 2.35 16.84 5.73
C LEU A 247 1.29 17.58 4.92
N GLN A 248 1.73 18.18 3.83
CA GLN A 248 0.82 18.81 2.87
C GLN A 248 0.22 17.75 1.95
N ARG A 249 -0.99 17.98 1.48
CA ARG A 249 -1.65 17.16 0.45
C ARG A 249 -0.72 16.94 -0.73
N GLY A 250 -0.58 15.69 -1.15
CA GLY A 250 0.31 15.30 -2.25
C GLY A 250 1.80 15.25 -1.88
N GLN A 251 2.20 15.66 -0.68
CA GLN A 251 3.56 15.45 -0.19
C GLN A 251 3.84 13.95 -0.08
N GLU A 252 4.99 13.52 -0.61
CA GLU A 252 5.40 12.12 -0.54
C GLU A 252 5.63 11.71 0.92
N MET A 253 4.92 10.68 1.36
CA MET A 253 5.06 10.09 2.70
C MET A 253 6.18 9.05 2.72
N GLY A 254 6.34 8.34 1.61
CA GLY A 254 7.22 7.20 1.55
C GLY A 254 6.99 6.32 0.32
N TRP A 255 7.58 5.14 0.33
CA TRP A 255 7.40 4.16 -0.73
C TRP A 255 7.52 2.72 -0.24
N PHE A 256 6.94 1.83 -1.01
CA PHE A 256 7.18 0.40 -0.88
C PHE A 256 8.39 0.01 -1.69
N GLU A 257 9.29 -0.76 -1.09
CA GLU A 257 10.45 -1.28 -1.80
C GLU A 257 10.03 -2.28 -2.88
N HIS A 258 9.07 -3.18 -2.60
CA HIS A 258 8.35 -3.97 -3.62
C HIS A 258 6.86 -4.16 -3.26
N GLY A 259 6.07 -4.65 -4.23
CA GLY A 259 4.60 -4.48 -4.34
C GLY A 259 3.76 -4.63 -3.06
N SER A 260 2.61 -3.97 -3.06
CA SER A 260 1.97 -3.61 -1.79
C SER A 260 0.46 -3.41 -1.88
N THR A 261 -0.13 -3.17 -0.71
CA THR A 261 -1.50 -2.70 -0.56
C THR A 261 -1.52 -1.55 0.45
N ILE A 262 -2.37 -0.55 0.25
CA ILE A 262 -2.69 0.45 1.27
C ILE A 262 -4.17 0.33 1.58
N VAL A 263 -4.51 0.09 2.85
CA VAL A 263 -5.90 0.26 3.32
C VAL A 263 -6.03 1.67 3.87
N VAL A 264 -6.94 2.45 3.30
CA VAL A 264 -7.32 3.79 3.78
C VAL A 264 -8.56 3.63 4.65
N LEU A 265 -8.51 4.12 5.88
CA LEU A 265 -9.61 4.12 6.84
C LEU A 265 -9.99 5.56 7.17
N ALA A 266 -11.26 5.86 7.05
CA ALA A 266 -11.81 7.17 7.34
C ALA A 266 -12.93 7.06 8.38
N PRO A 267 -13.11 8.10 9.21
CA PRO A 267 -14.08 8.09 10.28
C PRO A 267 -15.50 8.33 9.72
N PRO A 268 -16.55 8.16 10.53
CA PRO A 268 -17.90 8.56 10.14
C PRO A 268 -17.98 10.01 9.63
N GLY A 269 -18.80 10.22 8.60
CA GLY A 269 -18.98 11.53 7.94
C GLY A 269 -18.17 11.71 6.65
N LEU A 270 -17.26 10.79 6.33
CA LEU A 270 -16.63 10.72 5.02
C LEU A 270 -17.24 9.59 4.18
N GLU A 271 -17.82 9.96 3.06
CA GLU A 271 -18.46 9.06 2.11
C GLU A 271 -17.52 8.74 0.94
N LEU A 272 -17.69 7.55 0.36
CA LEU A 272 -17.00 7.19 -0.88
C LEU A 272 -17.44 8.11 -2.01
N VAL A 273 -16.49 8.55 -2.83
CA VAL A 273 -16.80 9.29 -4.05
C VAL A 273 -17.60 8.38 -5.00
N ALA A 274 -18.56 8.96 -5.72
CA ALA A 274 -19.39 8.24 -6.67
C ALA A 274 -18.54 7.62 -7.80
N GLY A 275 -18.87 6.39 -8.21
CA GLY A 275 -18.20 5.71 -9.32
C GLY A 275 -16.94 4.92 -8.94
N LEU A 276 -16.54 4.88 -7.67
CA LEU A 276 -15.53 3.93 -7.22
C LEU A 276 -16.04 2.50 -7.43
N THR A 277 -15.27 1.70 -8.17
CA THR A 277 -15.63 0.31 -8.49
C THR A 277 -14.46 -0.62 -8.19
N THR A 278 -14.75 -1.74 -7.54
CA THR A 278 -13.73 -2.77 -7.32
C THR A 278 -13.17 -3.26 -8.65
N GLY A 279 -11.84 -3.26 -8.78
CA GLY A 279 -11.12 -3.63 -9.99
C GLY A 279 -10.72 -2.46 -10.88
N SER A 280 -11.27 -1.25 -10.68
CA SER A 280 -10.84 -0.07 -11.43
C SER A 280 -9.48 0.44 -10.94
N GLU A 281 -8.74 1.05 -11.87
CA GLU A 281 -7.52 1.79 -11.52
C GLU A 281 -7.88 3.18 -10.98
N VAL A 282 -7.10 3.63 -10.01
CA VAL A 282 -7.12 4.98 -9.45
C VAL A 282 -5.69 5.49 -9.39
N ARG A 283 -5.49 6.77 -9.67
CA ARG A 283 -4.18 7.45 -9.58
C ARG A 283 -4.07 8.22 -8.28
N ALA A 284 -2.85 8.37 -7.79
CA ALA A 284 -2.55 9.26 -6.68
C ALA A 284 -3.10 10.68 -6.99
N GLY A 285 -3.79 11.27 -6.01
CA GLY A 285 -4.41 12.59 -6.17
C GLY A 285 -5.87 12.61 -6.65
N GLN A 286 -6.42 11.48 -7.13
CA GLN A 286 -7.85 11.38 -7.43
C GLN A 286 -8.68 11.21 -6.16
N GLY A 287 -9.87 11.80 -6.08
CA GLY A 287 -10.75 11.69 -4.90
C GLY A 287 -11.17 10.25 -4.58
N LEU A 288 -11.00 9.84 -3.32
CA LEU A 288 -11.51 8.57 -2.81
C LEU A 288 -12.71 8.77 -1.89
N LEU A 289 -12.61 9.76 -1.01
CA LEU A 289 -13.63 10.07 -0.04
C LEU A 289 -13.96 11.56 -0.12
N ARG A 290 -15.21 11.89 0.20
CA ARG A 290 -15.68 13.26 0.33
C ARG A 290 -16.37 13.43 1.68
N LEU A 291 -16.33 14.63 2.23
CA LEU A 291 -17.22 14.97 3.32
C LEU A 291 -18.67 14.89 2.85
N GLY A 292 -19.52 14.25 3.65
CA GLY A 292 -20.97 14.24 3.47
C GLY A 292 -21.62 15.57 3.85
#